data_AF-A0A1H2WRV5-F1
#
_entry.id   AF-A0A1H2WRV5-F1
#
_cell.length_a   1.000
_cell.length_b   1.000
_cell.length_c   1.000
_cell.angle_alpha   90.00
_cell.angle_beta   90.00
_cell.angle_gamma   90.00
#
_symmetry.space_group_name_H-M   'P 1'
#
loop_
_entity.id
_entity.type
_entity.pdbx_description
1 polymer ?
#
loop_
_entity_poly.entity_id
_entity_poly.type
_entity_poly.pdbx_seq_one_letter_code
_entity_poly.pdbx_strand_id
1 'polypeptide(L)'
;MKSKNQRLKTMEEIQQLRSNLSGLLGNKKSIDPKGNYVSFKVRDNNHLMTQIISLLEVCVFALDGEGMMLFPANQNASKEDSVIQVLELVLSILPDSQMYFMDKLDEKLSKLENKQ
;
A
#
# COMPACT_ATOMS: atom_id res chain seq x y z
N MET A 1 38.18 6.60 11.65
CA MET A 1 37.29 7.77 11.47
C MET A 1 36.36 7.67 10.25
N LYS A 2 36.85 7.37 9.04
CA LYS A 2 36.01 7.34 7.81
C LYS A 2 34.79 6.39 7.88
N SER A 3 34.95 5.17 8.40
CA SER A 3 33.85 4.20 8.57
C SER A 3 32.76 4.66 9.56
N LYS A 4 33.16 5.27 10.69
CA LYS A 4 32.21 5.80 11.70
C LYS A 4 31.38 6.96 11.14
N ASN A 5 32.00 7.88 10.39
CA ASN A 5 31.29 8.98 9.74
C ASN A 5 30.34 8.47 8.64
N GLN A 6 30.72 7.44 7.89
CA GLN A 6 29.86 6.85 6.87
C GLN A 6 28.63 6.17 7.47
N ARG A 7 28.79 5.42 8.57
CA ARG A 7 27.67 4.81 9.31
C ARG A 7 26.70 5.87 9.84
N LEU A 8 27.22 6.95 10.41
CA LEU A 8 26.41 8.08 10.89
C LEU A 8 25.59 8.70 9.75
N LYS A 9 26.24 8.98 8.61
CA LYS A 9 25.56 9.51 7.42
C LYS A 9 24.47 8.58 6.90
N THR A 10 24.74 7.27 6.82
CA THR A 10 23.72 6.31 6.39
C THR A 10 22.54 6.23 7.36
N MET A 11 22.78 6.38 8.66
CA MET A 11 21.72 6.44 9.66
C MET A 11 20.85 7.70 9.52
N GLU A 12 21.45 8.86 9.25
CA GLU A 12 20.73 10.11 8.95
C GLU A 12 19.86 9.98 7.69
N GLU A 13 20.41 9.37 6.62
CA GLU A 13 19.67 9.11 5.38
C GLU A 13 18.46 8.16 5.61
N ILE A 14 18.62 7.11 6.43
CA ILE A 14 17.51 6.21 6.80
C ILE A 14 16.44 6.94 7.62
N GLN A 15 16.85 7.81 8.55
CA GLN A 15 15.91 8.62 9.33
C GLN A 15 15.10 9.58 8.44
N GLN A 16 15.74 10.19 7.45
CA GLN A 16 15.07 11.06 6.48
C GLN A 16 14.11 10.28 5.56
N LEU A 17 14.49 9.08 5.13
CA LEU A 17 13.59 8.19 4.38
C LEU A 17 12.36 7.82 5.21
N ARG A 18 12.54 7.54 6.51
CA ARG A 18 11.44 7.23 7.43
C ARG A 18 10.51 8.43 7.65
N SER A 19 11.03 9.66 7.75
CA SER A 19 10.18 10.85 7.91
C SER A 19 9.33 11.14 6.67
N ASN A 20 9.77 10.67 5.50
CA ASN A 20 9.06 10.82 4.23
C ASN A 20 8.09 9.66 3.95
N LEU A 21 7.99 8.68 4.85
CA LEU A 21 7.07 7.55 4.72
C LEU A 21 5.62 8.05 4.79
N SER A 22 4.95 8.17 3.65
CA SER A 22 3.54 8.53 3.55
C SER A 22 2.72 7.33 3.07
N GLY A 23 1.83 6.80 3.91
CA GLY A 23 1.04 5.62 3.55
C GLY A 23 0.57 4.84 4.76
N LEU A 24 -0.64 4.28 4.64
CA LEU A 24 -1.47 3.62 5.65
C LEU A 24 -1.88 4.43 6.91
N LEU A 25 -1.18 5.49 7.32
CA LEU A 25 -1.53 6.28 8.52
C LEU A 25 -1.17 7.78 8.42
N GLY A 26 -1.26 8.42 7.25
CA GLY A 26 -0.73 9.79 7.18
C GLY A 26 -1.11 10.71 6.06
N ASN A 27 -1.89 10.28 5.05
CA ASN A 27 -2.25 11.20 3.99
C ASN A 27 -3.47 12.05 4.38
N LYS A 28 -3.30 12.93 5.37
CA LYS A 28 -4.36 13.86 5.84
C LYS A 28 -4.87 14.81 4.75
N LYS A 29 -4.18 14.90 3.60
CA LYS A 29 -4.49 15.80 2.50
C LYS A 29 -5.37 15.20 1.40
N SER A 30 -5.55 13.87 1.38
CA SER A 30 -6.39 13.18 0.37
C SER A 30 -7.75 12.74 0.91
N ILE A 31 -8.12 13.21 2.10
CA ILE A 31 -9.35 12.83 2.79
C ILE A 31 -10.40 13.90 2.46
N ASP A 32 -11.35 13.58 1.58
CA ASP A 32 -12.54 14.43 1.35
C ASP A 32 -13.33 14.52 2.66
N PRO A 33 -13.44 15.71 3.30
CA PRO A 33 -14.12 15.88 4.58
C PRO A 33 -15.56 15.36 4.62
N LYS A 34 -16.24 15.30 3.45
CA LYS A 34 -17.63 14.88 3.31
C LYS A 34 -17.80 13.45 2.78
N GLY A 35 -16.70 12.73 2.57
CA GLY A 35 -16.71 11.36 2.09
C GLY A 35 -17.25 10.37 3.12
N ASN A 36 -17.70 9.21 2.64
CA ASN A 36 -18.02 8.08 3.51
C ASN A 36 -16.71 7.43 3.98
N TYR A 37 -16.51 7.35 5.29
CA TYR A 37 -15.32 6.75 5.87
C TYR A 37 -15.61 5.35 6.39
N VAL A 38 -14.80 4.40 5.97
CA VAL A 38 -14.73 3.08 6.58
C VAL A 38 -13.38 2.94 7.24
N SER A 39 -13.39 2.53 8.51
CA SER A 39 -12.17 2.17 9.23
C SER A 39 -12.22 0.69 9.56
N PHE A 40 -11.11 0.00 9.33
CA PHE A 40 -10.95 -1.40 9.71
C PHE A 40 -9.57 -1.61 10.33
N LYS A 41 -9.51 -2.54 11.28
CA LYS A 41 -8.28 -2.84 12.00
C LYS A 41 -7.43 -3.80 11.17
N VAL A 42 -6.22 -3.35 10.81
CA VAL A 42 -5.18 -4.21 10.25
C VAL A 42 -4.30 -4.70 11.40
N ARG A 43 -4.11 -6.02 11.52
CA ARG A 43 -3.30 -6.64 12.58
C ARG A 43 -1.81 -6.54 12.29
N ASP A 44 -1.43 -6.87 11.06
CA ASP A 44 -0.07 -6.90 10.56
C ASP A 44 -0.06 -6.82 9.03
N ASN A 45 1.14 -6.78 8.43
CA ASN A 45 1.31 -6.66 6.98
C ASN A 45 0.77 -7.89 6.22
N ASN A 46 0.84 -9.08 6.81
CA ASN A 46 0.31 -10.29 6.17
C ASN A 46 -1.22 -10.26 6.11
N HIS A 47 -1.85 -9.76 7.16
CA HIS A 47 -3.29 -9.53 7.21
C HIS A 47 -3.72 -8.51 6.15
N LEU A 48 -3.00 -7.40 5.99
CA LEU A 48 -3.27 -6.42 4.92
C LEU A 48 -3.12 -7.05 3.53
N MET A 49 -2.04 -7.79 3.29
CA MET A 49 -1.83 -8.47 2.02
C MET A 49 -2.92 -9.50 1.72
N THR A 50 -3.35 -10.26 2.71
CA THR A 50 -4.46 -11.21 2.56
C THR A 50 -5.75 -10.49 2.15
N GLN A 51 -6.02 -9.32 2.74
CA GLN A 51 -7.18 -8.50 2.38
C GLN A 51 -7.09 -7.97 0.95
N ILE A 52 -5.91 -7.48 0.52
CA ILE A 52 -5.67 -7.02 -0.85
C ILE A 52 -5.85 -8.18 -1.85
N ILE A 53 -5.27 -9.35 -1.57
CA ILE A 53 -5.41 -10.55 -2.42
C ILE A 53 -6.87 -10.94 -2.55
N SER A 54 -7.62 -10.99 -1.44
CA SER A 54 -9.04 -11.35 -1.45
C SER A 54 -9.87 -10.38 -2.31
N LEU A 55 -9.57 -9.08 -2.27
CA LEU A 55 -10.24 -8.08 -3.12
C LEU A 55 -9.92 -8.30 -4.60
N LEU A 56 -8.67 -8.61 -4.93
CA LEU A 56 -8.25 -8.90 -6.30
C LEU A 56 -8.90 -10.20 -6.82
N GLU A 57 -9.00 -11.24 -5.99
CA GLU A 57 -9.69 -12.48 -6.33
C GLU A 57 -11.18 -12.23 -6.64
N VAL A 58 -11.86 -11.39 -5.84
CA VAL A 58 -13.24 -10.97 -6.12
C VAL A 58 -13.36 -10.25 -7.47
N CYS A 59 -12.40 -9.38 -7.82
CA CYS A 59 -12.37 -8.75 -9.14
C CYS A 59 -12.25 -9.79 -10.26
N VAL A 60 -11.36 -10.77 -10.10
CA VAL A 60 -11.16 -11.85 -11.08
C VAL A 60 -12.44 -12.66 -11.26
N PHE A 61 -13.09 -13.07 -10.16
CA PHE A 61 -14.35 -13.83 -10.23
C PHE A 61 -15.52 -13.03 -10.84
N ALA A 62 -15.57 -11.72 -10.60
CA ALA A 62 -16.59 -10.85 -11.19
C ALA A 62 -16.41 -10.71 -12.71
N LEU A 63 -15.16 -10.64 -13.18
CA LEU A 63 -14.82 -10.59 -14.61
C LEU A 63 -15.02 -11.93 -15.31
N ASP A 64 -14.72 -13.05 -14.65
CA ASP A 64 -14.88 -14.41 -15.21
C ASP A 64 -16.35 -14.85 -15.30
N GLY A 65 -17.27 -14.07 -14.72
CA GLY A 65 -18.71 -14.25 -14.87
C GLY A 65 -19.34 -15.25 -13.91
N GLU A 66 -18.56 -15.95 -13.08
CA GLU A 66 -19.07 -16.83 -12.01
C GLU A 66 -19.57 -16.05 -10.78
N GLY A 67 -19.10 -14.82 -10.58
CA GLY A 67 -19.48 -13.97 -9.45
C GLY A 67 -20.45 -12.85 -9.81
N MET A 68 -21.75 -13.13 -9.94
CA MET A 68 -22.75 -12.05 -9.99
C MET A 68 -23.98 -12.29 -9.12
N MET A 69 -24.00 -11.61 -7.98
CA MET A 69 -25.21 -10.93 -7.54
C MET A 69 -24.97 -9.43 -7.69
N LEU A 70 -25.37 -8.85 -8.83
CA LEU A 70 -25.59 -7.41 -8.85
C LEU A 70 -26.65 -7.12 -7.80
N PHE A 71 -26.29 -6.35 -6.77
CA PHE A 71 -27.28 -5.87 -5.82
C PHE A 71 -28.36 -5.12 -6.63
N PRO A 72 -29.66 -5.36 -6.42
CA PRO A 72 -30.72 -4.87 -7.31
C PRO A 72 -30.74 -3.34 -7.52
N ALA A 73 -30.13 -2.58 -6.60
CA ALA A 73 -30.01 -1.13 -6.69
C ALA A 73 -28.89 -0.63 -7.64
N ASN A 74 -28.03 -1.52 -8.14
CA ASN A 74 -26.85 -1.17 -8.94
C ASN A 74 -26.93 -1.68 -10.39
N GLN A 75 -28.15 -1.84 -10.92
CA GLN A 75 -28.40 -2.35 -12.28
C GLN A 75 -27.82 -1.46 -13.40
N ASN A 76 -27.45 -0.22 -13.09
CA ASN A 76 -26.89 0.73 -14.06
C ASN A 76 -25.36 0.69 -14.14
N ALA A 77 -24.67 -0.06 -13.27
CA ALA A 77 -23.22 -0.17 -13.28
C ALA A 77 -22.79 -1.40 -14.11
N SER A 78 -21.82 -1.23 -15.01
CA SER A 78 -21.22 -2.37 -15.70
C SER A 78 -20.35 -3.20 -14.74
N LYS A 79 -20.04 -4.44 -15.13
CA LYS A 79 -19.15 -5.30 -14.33
C LYS A 79 -17.77 -4.66 -14.23
N GLU A 80 -17.35 -4.11 -15.36
CA GLU A 80 -16.09 -3.45 -15.59
C GLU A 80 -15.95 -2.21 -14.70
N ASP A 81 -16.98 -1.37 -14.63
CA ASP A 81 -16.98 -0.18 -13.75
C ASP A 81 -16.85 -0.58 -12.27
N SER A 82 -17.55 -1.64 -11.86
CA SER A 82 -17.49 -2.14 -10.48
C SER A 82 -16.11 -2.69 -10.14
N VAL A 83 -15.47 -3.40 -11.08
CA VAL A 83 -14.12 -3.94 -10.93
C VAL A 83 -13.07 -2.82 -10.91
N ILE A 84 -13.19 -1.83 -11.80
CA ILE A 84 -12.33 -0.64 -11.82
C ILE A 84 -12.34 0.05 -10.45
N GLN A 85 -13.52 0.23 -9.85
CA GLN A 85 -13.64 0.86 -8.53
C GLN A 85 -12.92 0.07 -7.43
N VAL A 86 -12.99 -1.27 -7.45
CA VAL A 86 -12.25 -2.11 -6.50
C VAL A 86 -10.74 -2.07 -6.76
N LEU A 87 -10.31 -2.01 -8.02
CA LEU A 87 -8.89 -1.85 -8.37
C LEU A 87 -8.32 -0.50 -7.92
N GLU A 88 -9.07 0.59 -8.07
CA GLU A 88 -8.71 1.91 -7.53
C GLU A 88 -8.58 1.86 -6.01
N LEU A 89 -9.49 1.15 -5.32
CA LEU A 89 -9.39 0.94 -3.88
C LEU A 89 -8.13 0.15 -3.52
N VAL A 90 -7.83 -0.93 -4.24
CA VAL A 90 -6.59 -1.71 -4.05
C VAL A 90 -5.36 -0.82 -4.20
N LEU A 91 -5.29 0.01 -5.25
CA LEU A 91 -4.20 0.96 -5.46
C LEU A 91 -4.07 1.96 -4.31
N SER A 92 -5.18 2.39 -3.72
CA SER A 92 -5.16 3.34 -2.59
C SER A 92 -4.68 2.74 -1.26
N ILE A 93 -4.82 1.41 -1.08
CA ILE A 93 -4.42 0.70 0.14
C ILE A 93 -3.07 -0.01 0.00
N LEU A 94 -2.53 -0.11 -1.22
CA LEU A 94 -1.20 -0.65 -1.44
C LEU A 94 -0.16 0.16 -0.65
N PRO A 95 0.73 -0.50 0.11
CA PRO A 95 1.70 0.18 0.94
C PRO A 95 2.93 0.63 0.13
N ASP A 96 2.74 1.29 -1.03
CA ASP A 96 3.80 1.64 -1.98
C ASP A 96 4.99 2.35 -1.35
N SER A 97 4.72 3.37 -0.51
CA SER A 97 5.77 4.09 0.20
C SER A 97 6.51 3.24 1.22
N GLN A 98 5.84 2.23 1.80
CA GLN A 98 6.48 1.28 2.71
C GLN A 98 7.36 0.30 1.93
N MET A 99 6.88 -0.20 0.79
CA MET A 99 7.67 -1.06 -0.12
C MET A 99 8.91 -0.33 -0.61
N TYR A 100 8.76 0.90 -1.11
CA TYR A 100 9.87 1.75 -1.54
C TYR A 100 10.88 2.01 -0.42
N PHE A 101 10.40 2.24 0.81
CA PHE A 101 11.28 2.43 1.96
C PHE A 101 12.08 1.17 2.30
N MET A 102 11.45 0.00 2.28
CA MET A 102 12.12 -1.28 2.53
C MET A 102 13.21 -1.53 1.48
N ASP A 103 12.92 -1.33 0.20
CA ASP A 103 13.91 -1.47 -0.88
C ASP A 103 15.11 -0.52 -0.68
N LYS A 104 14.85 0.73 -0.30
CA LYS A 104 15.91 1.73 -0.05
C LYS A 104 16.70 1.42 1.20
N LEU A 105 16.06 0.87 2.23
CA LEU A 105 16.73 0.45 3.46
C LEU A 105 17.71 -0.69 3.17
N ASP A 106 17.26 -1.72 2.46
CA ASP A 106 18.09 -2.87 2.09
C ASP A 106 19.27 -2.45 1.20
N GLU A 107 19.04 -1.54 0.24
CA GLU A 107 20.11 -0.96 -0.59
C GLU A 107 21.18 -0.26 0.26
N LYS A 108 20.76 0.53 1.26
CA LYS A 108 21.67 1.29 2.14
C LYS A 108 22.44 0.37 3.09
N LEU A 109 21.79 -0.63 3.65
CA LEU A 109 22.40 -1.62 4.55
C LEU A 109 23.41 -2.50 3.80
N SER A 110 23.03 -3.02 2.63
CA SER A 110 23.92 -3.81 1.78
C SER A 110 25.19 -3.04 1.38
N LYS A 111 25.08 -1.73 1.13
CA LYS A 111 26.23 -0.85 0.83
C LYS A 111 27.15 -0.63 2.04
N LEU A 112 26.66 -0.79 3.26
CA LEU A 112 27.47 -0.72 4.48
C LEU A 112 28.21 -2.03 4.74
N GLU A 113 27.56 -3.17 4.50
CA GLU A 113 28.14 -4.52 4.68
C GLU A 113 29.25 -4.78 3.65
N ASN A 114 29.02 -4.46 2.37
CA ASN A 114 30.00 -4.62 1.29
C ASN A 114 31.21 -3.67 1.36
N LYS A 115 31.28 -2.79 2.37
CA LYS A 115 32.37 -1.85 2.61
C LYS A 115 33.16 -2.13 3.89
N GLN A 116 32.84 -3.22 4.59
CA GLN A 116 33.69 -3.78 5.64
C GLN A 116 34.78 -4.66 5.05
#